data_AF-B9K1X7-F1
#
_entry.id   AF-B9K1X7-F1
#
_cell.length_a   1.000
_cell.length_b   1.000
_cell.length_c   1.000
_cell.angle_alpha   90.00
_cell.angle_beta   90.00
_cell.angle_gamma   90.00
#
_symmetry.space_group_name_H-M   'P 1'
#
loop_
_entity.id
_entity.type
_entity.pdbx_description
1 polymer ?
#
loop_
_entity_poly.entity_id
_entity_poly.type
_entity_poly.pdbx_seq_one_letter_code
_entity_poly.pdbx_strand_id
1 'polypeptide(L)'
;MFAACSALSSCTSGPTYGTDKTSMEQLVDDVGSAASIGSKKPTTNTAYNPRPDLVLPPKGETAQLVQPQQSLASKDNPDWVESPEDTRTRLVAEADANRGNQSYRSPLLDGNGTNGTMTETQKWQAFRDARKLQKGAYIDQRRVLSDPPASYREVDQAKLDDLGEPEAKKEKRRQKEAEMSNSNKSWWMPFQ
;
A
#
# COMPACT_ATOMS: atom_id res chain seq x y z
N MET A 1 59.54 -7.98 -0.64
CA MET A 1 58.68 -6.81 -0.89
C MET A 1 57.94 -6.99 -2.22
N PHE A 2 56.99 -7.93 -2.29
CA PHE A 2 56.08 -8.10 -3.45
C PHE A 2 54.79 -8.87 -3.11
N ALA A 3 54.49 -9.08 -1.82
CA ALA A 3 53.36 -9.90 -1.37
C ALA A 3 52.32 -9.12 -0.55
N ALA A 4 52.33 -7.78 -0.63
CA ALA A 4 51.44 -6.93 0.17
C ALA A 4 50.35 -6.21 -0.66
N CYS A 5 50.39 -6.27 -2.01
CA CYS A 5 49.43 -5.57 -2.86
C CYS A 5 48.35 -6.47 -3.49
N SER A 6 48.43 -7.79 -3.34
CA SER A 6 47.46 -8.71 -3.96
C SER A 6 46.20 -8.96 -3.10
N ALA A 7 46.16 -8.44 -1.86
CA ALA A 7 45.07 -8.69 -0.92
C ALA A 7 43.90 -7.68 -1.00
N LEU A 8 43.96 -6.70 -1.89
CA LEU A 8 42.90 -5.69 -2.08
C LEU A 8 41.97 -6.00 -3.27
N SER A 9 42.18 -7.11 -3.99
CA SER A 9 41.41 -7.43 -5.20
C SER A 9 40.03 -8.07 -4.96
N SER A 10 39.71 -8.46 -3.72
CA SER A 10 38.43 -9.10 -3.36
C SER A 10 37.28 -8.14 -3.04
N CYS A 11 37.49 -6.82 -3.15
CA CYS A 11 36.44 -5.79 -3.02
C CYS A 11 36.20 -5.01 -4.32
N THR A 12 36.51 -5.59 -5.48
CA THR A 12 36.38 -4.93 -6.79
C THR A 12 34.98 -5.01 -7.41
N SER A 13 34.02 -5.69 -6.75
CA SER A 13 32.61 -5.71 -7.16
C SER A 13 31.88 -4.49 -6.62
N GLY A 14 32.16 -3.30 -7.17
CA GLY A 14 31.38 -2.09 -6.89
C GLY A 14 29.91 -2.26 -7.31
N PRO A 15 28.97 -1.49 -6.73
CA PRO A 15 27.55 -1.59 -7.08
C PRO A 15 27.33 -1.33 -8.58
N THR A 16 26.74 -2.32 -9.24
CA THR A 16 26.21 -2.23 -10.59
C THR A 16 24.83 -1.59 -10.48
N TYR A 17 24.75 -0.27 -10.52
CA TYR A 17 23.51 0.52 -10.29
C TYR A 17 22.51 0.36 -11.46
N GLY A 18 22.07 -0.87 -11.72
CA GLY A 18 21.17 -1.21 -12.82
C GLY A 18 21.83 -1.21 -14.20
N THR A 19 23.14 -1.00 -14.28
CA THR A 19 23.96 -1.18 -15.49
C THR A 19 24.80 -2.43 -15.30
N ASP A 20 24.98 -3.26 -16.33
CA ASP A 20 25.77 -4.51 -16.24
C ASP A 20 27.29 -4.28 -16.00
N LYS A 21 27.69 -3.06 -15.63
CA LYS A 21 29.07 -2.60 -15.40
C LYS A 21 29.22 -2.06 -13.98
N THR A 22 30.39 -2.27 -13.39
CA THR A 22 30.70 -1.70 -12.07
C THR A 22 30.85 -0.17 -12.16
N SER A 23 30.69 0.54 -11.03
CA SER A 23 30.79 2.02 -11.02
C SER A 23 32.14 2.54 -11.55
N MET A 24 33.24 1.83 -11.30
CA MET A 24 34.57 2.20 -11.81
C MET A 24 34.71 1.89 -13.30
N GLU A 25 34.14 0.78 -13.76
CA GLU A 25 34.16 0.40 -15.17
C GLU A 25 33.34 1.36 -16.04
N GLN A 26 32.16 1.76 -15.55
CA GLN A 26 31.34 2.80 -16.18
C GLN A 26 32.09 4.13 -16.27
N LEU A 27 32.77 4.53 -15.18
CA LEU A 27 33.55 5.78 -15.14
C LEU A 27 34.70 5.78 -16.16
N VAL A 28 35.45 4.67 -16.26
CA VAL A 28 36.57 4.56 -17.22
C VAL A 28 36.06 4.57 -18.66
N ASP A 29 34.93 3.90 -18.94
CA ASP A 29 34.29 3.88 -20.26
C ASP A 29 33.79 5.26 -20.68
N ASP A 30 33.17 5.99 -19.75
CA ASP A 30 32.64 7.35 -19.98
C ASP A 30 33.77 8.36 -20.21
N VAL A 31 34.86 8.31 -19.42
CA VAL A 31 36.05 9.17 -19.62
C VAL A 31 36.78 8.82 -20.92
N GLY A 32 36.90 7.54 -21.24
CA GLY A 32 37.49 7.07 -22.50
C GLY A 32 36.69 7.56 -23.71
N SER A 33 35.36 7.47 -23.63
CA SER A 33 34.45 7.96 -24.67
C SER A 33 34.53 9.48 -24.82
N ALA A 34 34.55 10.22 -23.72
CA ALA A 34 34.69 11.69 -23.74
C ALA A 34 36.03 12.12 -24.35
N ALA A 35 37.13 11.45 -24.00
CA ALA A 35 38.44 11.71 -24.61
C ALA A 35 38.48 11.32 -26.10
N SER A 36 37.78 10.26 -26.51
CA SER A 36 37.71 9.80 -27.90
C SER A 36 36.94 10.77 -28.83
N ILE A 37 35.99 11.54 -28.27
CA ILE A 37 35.24 12.57 -28.99
C ILE A 37 36.08 13.83 -29.21
N GLY A 38 37.03 14.13 -28.32
CA GLY A 38 37.75 15.40 -28.25
C GLY A 38 38.79 15.69 -29.33
N SER A 39 38.96 14.87 -30.38
CA SER A 39 40.05 15.09 -31.36
C SER A 39 39.71 14.84 -32.84
N LYS A 40 38.43 14.73 -33.22
CA LYS A 40 38.10 14.75 -34.65
C LYS A 40 38.16 16.18 -35.19
N LYS A 41 39.30 16.52 -35.78
CA LYS A 41 39.50 17.71 -36.63
C LYS A 41 38.28 17.85 -37.56
N PRO A 42 37.60 19.00 -37.61
CA PRO A 42 36.46 19.16 -38.52
C PRO A 42 36.97 19.03 -39.94
N THR A 43 36.57 17.96 -40.64
CA THR A 43 36.73 17.86 -42.09
C THR A 43 35.76 18.87 -42.69
N THR A 44 36.23 20.09 -42.93
CA THR A 44 35.45 21.22 -43.44
C THR A 44 34.99 21.07 -44.90
N ASN A 45 34.86 19.84 -45.41
CA ASN A 45 34.46 19.60 -46.79
C ASN A 45 33.65 18.30 -46.94
N THR A 46 32.51 18.24 -46.25
CA THR A 46 31.47 17.26 -46.56
C THR A 46 30.65 17.81 -47.74
N ALA A 47 30.79 17.20 -48.92
CA ALA A 47 29.93 17.51 -50.05
C ALA A 47 28.49 17.11 -49.71
N TYR A 48 27.62 18.09 -49.51
CA TYR A 48 26.20 17.85 -49.29
C TYR A 48 25.52 17.67 -50.64
N ASN A 49 24.97 16.47 -50.89
CA ASN A 49 23.99 16.33 -51.96
C ASN A 49 22.78 17.21 -51.62
N PRO A 50 22.21 17.94 -52.59
CA PRO A 50 21.03 18.76 -52.35
C PRO A 50 19.92 17.87 -51.79
N ARG A 51 19.34 18.30 -50.66
CA ARG A 51 18.24 17.58 -50.04
C ARG A 51 17.02 17.71 -50.96
N PRO A 52 16.21 16.65 -51.14
CA PRO A 52 14.95 16.77 -51.87
C PRO A 52 14.07 17.83 -51.19
N ASP A 53 13.27 18.52 -51.99
CA ASP A 53 12.38 19.57 -51.50
C ASP A 53 11.37 19.01 -50.48
N LEU A 54 10.93 19.84 -49.54
CA LEU A 54 9.93 19.45 -48.56
C LEU A 54 8.62 19.20 -49.29
N VAL A 55 8.08 17.99 -49.14
CA VAL A 55 6.73 17.65 -49.63
C VAL A 55 5.73 18.46 -48.81
N LEU A 56 5.31 19.58 -49.39
CA LEU A 56 4.27 20.43 -48.83
C LEU A 56 2.89 19.83 -49.16
N PRO A 57 1.90 19.98 -48.27
CA PRO A 57 0.52 19.63 -48.58
C PRO A 57 0.00 20.44 -49.78
N PRO A 58 -0.98 19.92 -50.54
CA PRO A 58 -1.52 20.56 -51.74
C PRO A 58 -2.01 22.00 -51.43
N LYS A 59 -1.83 22.90 -52.39
CA LYS A 59 -2.17 24.34 -52.24
C LYS A 59 -3.64 24.49 -51.84
N GLY A 60 -3.88 24.92 -50.59
CA GLY A 60 -5.21 25.06 -49.98
C GLY A 60 -5.37 24.28 -48.67
N GLU A 61 -4.51 23.29 -48.40
CA GLU A 61 -4.46 22.50 -47.15
C GLU A 61 -3.38 22.98 -46.19
N THR A 62 -2.99 24.26 -46.26
CA THR A 62 -2.15 24.83 -45.22
C THR A 62 -3.00 25.01 -43.95
N ALA A 63 -2.89 24.03 -43.06
CA ALA A 63 -3.17 24.15 -41.63
C ALA A 63 -4.65 24.29 -41.20
N GLN A 64 -5.48 23.28 -41.49
CA GLN A 64 -6.49 22.89 -40.50
C GLN A 64 -5.78 22.17 -39.35
N LEU A 65 -5.03 22.94 -38.56
CA LEU A 65 -4.53 22.45 -37.29
C LEU A 65 -5.76 22.07 -36.47
N VAL A 66 -5.74 20.86 -35.91
CA VAL A 66 -6.71 20.48 -34.88
C VAL A 66 -6.68 21.58 -33.82
N GLN A 67 -7.86 22.08 -33.44
CA GLN A 67 -7.96 23.13 -32.45
C GLN A 67 -7.14 22.75 -31.21
N PRO A 68 -6.40 23.70 -30.61
CA PRO A 68 -5.60 23.41 -29.43
C PRO A 68 -6.48 22.76 -28.37
N GLN A 69 -5.95 21.74 -27.71
CA GLN A 69 -6.64 21.09 -26.59
C GLN A 69 -7.03 22.18 -25.58
N GLN A 70 -8.31 22.21 -25.21
CA GLN A 70 -8.80 23.16 -24.21
C GLN A 70 -8.11 22.85 -22.88
N SER A 71 -7.60 23.89 -22.23
CA SER A 71 -6.99 23.74 -20.91
C SER A 71 -8.05 23.29 -19.92
N LEU A 72 -7.82 22.14 -19.27
CA LEU A 72 -8.68 21.64 -18.19
C LEU A 72 -8.60 22.54 -16.94
N ALA A 73 -7.57 23.39 -16.87
CA ALA A 73 -7.36 24.39 -15.82
C ALA A 73 -8.09 25.71 -16.12
N SER A 74 -9.39 25.65 -16.45
CA SER A 74 -10.25 26.83 -16.55
C SER A 74 -11.16 26.92 -15.33
N LYS A 75 -11.50 28.14 -14.91
CA LYS A 75 -12.49 28.44 -13.86
C LYS A 75 -13.88 27.86 -14.17
N ASP A 76 -14.14 27.60 -15.44
CA ASP A 76 -15.41 27.05 -15.94
C ASP A 76 -15.49 25.51 -15.83
N ASN A 77 -14.41 24.84 -15.43
CA ASN A 77 -14.39 23.38 -15.28
C ASN A 77 -14.90 22.99 -13.88
N PRO A 78 -16.07 22.32 -13.77
CA PRO A 78 -16.62 21.89 -12.48
C PRO A 78 -15.76 20.85 -11.76
N ASP A 79 -14.86 20.15 -12.47
CA ASP A 79 -13.93 19.18 -11.90
C ASP A 79 -12.64 19.83 -11.37
N TRP A 80 -12.43 21.14 -11.62
CA TRP A 80 -11.24 21.84 -11.16
C TRP A 80 -11.39 22.32 -9.72
N VAL A 81 -10.38 22.03 -8.88
CA VAL A 81 -10.41 22.38 -7.46
C VAL A 81 -10.31 23.92 -7.30
N GLU A 82 -11.21 24.48 -6.48
CA GLU A 82 -11.20 25.92 -6.13
C GLU A 82 -9.82 26.34 -5.58
N SER A 83 -9.37 27.54 -5.94
CA SER A 83 -8.14 28.09 -5.37
C SER A 83 -8.32 28.35 -3.86
N PRO A 84 -7.27 28.26 -3.03
CA PRO A 84 -7.39 28.49 -1.59
C PRO A 84 -8.03 29.85 -1.23
N GLU A 85 -7.72 30.90 -1.98
CA GLU A 85 -8.32 32.22 -1.76
C GLU A 85 -9.80 32.26 -2.14
N ASP A 86 -10.18 31.63 -3.26
CA ASP A 86 -11.59 31.52 -3.66
C ASP A 86 -12.41 30.73 -2.63
N THR A 87 -11.86 29.61 -2.12
CA THR A 87 -12.51 28.83 -1.05
C THR A 87 -12.73 29.68 0.20
N ARG A 88 -11.75 30.51 0.56
CA ARG A 88 -11.84 31.40 1.72
C ARG A 88 -12.91 32.46 1.52
N THR A 89 -12.94 33.11 0.36
CA THR A 89 -13.97 34.11 0.05
C THR A 89 -15.37 33.50 0.07
N ARG A 90 -15.53 32.29 -0.51
CA ARG A 90 -16.79 31.53 -0.46
C ARG A 90 -17.21 31.25 0.97
N LEU A 91 -16.31 30.72 1.81
CA LEU A 91 -16.60 30.40 3.21
C LEU A 91 -16.94 31.62 4.06
N VAL A 92 -16.29 32.76 3.80
CA VAL A 92 -16.64 34.04 4.44
C VAL A 92 -18.04 34.49 4.02
N ALA A 93 -18.35 34.44 2.72
CA ALA A 93 -19.67 34.79 2.22
C ALA A 93 -20.77 33.86 2.77
N GLU A 94 -20.49 32.56 2.89
CA GLU A 94 -21.38 31.57 3.49
C GLU A 94 -21.61 31.85 4.98
N ALA A 95 -20.56 32.17 5.74
CA ALA A 95 -20.68 32.55 7.14
C ALA A 95 -21.49 33.84 7.33
N ASP A 96 -21.29 34.83 6.45
CA ASP A 96 -22.01 36.10 6.47
C ASP A 96 -23.50 35.92 6.15
N ALA A 97 -23.83 35.07 5.17
CA ALA A 97 -25.22 34.71 4.87
C ALA A 97 -25.90 33.99 6.04
N ASN A 98 -25.15 33.23 6.84
CA ASN A 98 -25.65 32.48 7.99
C ASN A 98 -25.50 33.22 9.34
N ARG A 99 -25.21 34.53 9.34
CA ARG A 99 -24.86 35.35 10.54
C ARG A 99 -25.93 35.38 11.66
N GLY A 100 -27.13 34.82 11.47
CA GLY A 100 -28.16 34.69 12.51
C GLY A 100 -28.66 33.25 12.73
N ASN A 101 -28.10 32.27 12.03
CA ASN A 101 -28.57 30.89 12.10
C ASN A 101 -27.83 30.13 13.20
N GLN A 102 -28.52 29.86 14.32
CA GLN A 102 -27.96 29.13 15.46
C GLN A 102 -27.66 27.66 15.16
N SER A 103 -28.32 27.09 14.15
CA SER A 103 -28.14 25.70 13.71
C SER A 103 -27.05 25.55 12.64
N TYR A 104 -26.51 26.65 12.11
CA TYR A 104 -25.47 26.60 11.09
C TYR A 104 -24.15 26.08 11.67
N ARG A 105 -23.45 25.26 10.88
CA ARG A 105 -22.15 24.67 11.18
C ARG A 105 -21.24 24.94 9.99
N SER A 106 -20.14 25.64 10.24
CA SER A 106 -19.16 25.91 9.18
C SER A 106 -18.47 24.60 8.76
N PRO A 107 -18.26 24.37 7.46
CA PRO A 107 -17.45 23.25 6.96
C PRO A 107 -16.03 23.23 7.52
N LEU A 108 -15.50 24.39 7.97
CA LEU A 108 -14.19 24.49 8.61
C LEU A 108 -14.13 23.83 10.01
N LEU A 109 -15.28 23.67 10.66
CA LEU A 109 -15.39 23.09 11.99
C LEU A 109 -15.48 21.56 11.94
N ASP A 110 -15.99 21.03 10.82
CA ASP A 110 -15.86 19.62 10.48
C ASP A 110 -14.40 19.38 10.04
N GLY A 111 -13.51 19.25 11.03
CA GLY A 111 -12.40 18.32 10.83
C GLY A 111 -12.98 16.96 10.43
N ASN A 112 -12.23 16.10 9.76
CA ASN A 112 -12.67 14.76 9.31
C ASN A 112 -13.15 13.79 10.42
N GLY A 113 -13.56 14.27 11.60
CA GLY A 113 -14.23 13.52 12.65
C GLY A 113 -15.70 13.84 12.69
N THR A 114 -16.54 12.81 12.71
CA THR A 114 -17.99 12.82 12.98
C THR A 114 -18.35 13.23 14.42
N ASN A 115 -17.53 14.09 15.03
CA ASN A 115 -17.59 14.49 16.43
C ASN A 115 -18.71 15.51 16.62
N GLY A 116 -19.94 15.03 16.81
CA GLY A 116 -21.10 15.85 17.18
C GLY A 116 -22.34 15.61 16.33
N THR A 117 -22.21 14.92 15.19
CA THR A 117 -23.33 14.57 14.29
C THR A 117 -23.97 13.22 14.65
N MET A 118 -23.24 12.37 15.36
CA MET A 118 -23.70 11.03 15.72
C MET A 118 -24.70 11.05 16.88
N THR A 119 -25.82 10.37 16.71
CA THR A 119 -26.75 10.08 17.82
C THR A 119 -26.06 9.20 18.86
N GLU A 120 -26.59 9.15 20.08
CA GLU A 120 -26.00 8.30 21.14
C GLU A 120 -25.93 6.83 20.71
N THR A 121 -26.95 6.32 20.02
CA THR A 121 -26.97 4.95 19.49
C THR A 121 -25.87 4.71 18.47
N GLN A 122 -25.65 5.67 17.56
CA GLN A 122 -24.57 5.60 16.57
C GLN A 122 -23.18 5.64 17.24
N LYS A 123 -23.00 6.46 18.29
CA LYS A 123 -21.76 6.48 19.08
C LYS A 123 -21.47 5.13 19.73
N TRP A 124 -22.48 4.52 20.36
CA TRP A 124 -22.33 3.20 20.97
C TRP A 124 -22.02 2.11 19.94
N GLN A 125 -22.64 2.16 18.76
CA GLN A 125 -22.35 1.23 17.68
C GLN A 125 -20.92 1.39 17.17
N ALA A 126 -20.51 2.62 16.85
CA ALA A 126 -19.14 2.93 16.43
C ALA A 126 -18.11 2.49 17.48
N PHE A 127 -18.40 2.68 18.78
CA PHE A 127 -17.53 2.18 19.86
C PHE A 127 -17.43 0.66 19.90
N ARG A 128 -18.56 -0.05 19.74
CA ARG A 128 -18.54 -1.53 19.67
C ARG A 128 -17.74 -2.02 18.48
N ASP A 129 -17.91 -1.38 17.33
CA ASP A 129 -17.19 -1.73 16.11
C ASP A 129 -15.68 -1.42 16.26
N ALA A 130 -15.32 -0.26 16.82
CA ALA A 130 -13.95 0.10 17.17
C ALA A 130 -13.31 -0.85 18.20
N ARG A 131 -14.10 -1.45 19.10
CA ARG A 131 -13.64 -2.51 20.01
C ARG A 131 -13.45 -3.85 19.30
N LYS A 132 -14.29 -4.21 18.32
CA LYS A 132 -14.15 -5.44 17.51
C LYS A 132 -12.89 -5.39 16.65
N LEU A 133 -12.79 -4.40 15.74
CA LEU A 133 -11.77 -3.36 15.90
C LEU A 133 -10.42 -3.75 16.53
N GLN A 134 -10.19 -3.17 17.70
CA GLN A 134 -9.00 -3.36 18.50
C GLN A 134 -8.71 -4.83 18.88
N LYS A 135 -9.74 -5.67 19.03
CA LYS A 135 -9.57 -7.08 19.43
C LYS A 135 -8.92 -7.96 18.36
N GLY A 136 -8.78 -7.49 17.12
CA GLY A 136 -8.00 -8.19 16.10
C GLY A 136 -8.63 -9.49 15.55
N ALA A 137 -9.84 -9.84 15.98
CA ALA A 137 -10.55 -11.05 15.58
C ALA A 137 -11.28 -10.84 14.24
N TYR A 138 -10.51 -10.60 13.18
CA TYR A 138 -11.02 -10.42 11.82
C TYR A 138 -10.70 -11.61 10.95
N ILE A 139 -11.74 -12.22 10.41
CA ILE A 139 -11.64 -13.38 9.54
C ILE A 139 -11.79 -12.95 8.08
N ASP A 140 -12.48 -11.84 7.84
CA ASP A 140 -12.96 -11.39 6.53
C ASP A 140 -11.99 -10.48 5.78
N GLN A 141 -11.17 -9.66 6.46
CA GLN A 141 -10.34 -8.64 5.81
C GLN A 141 -8.87 -8.63 6.27
N ARG A 142 -7.95 -8.34 5.34
CA ARG A 142 -6.56 -8.00 5.66
C ARG A 142 -6.47 -6.53 6.05
N ARG A 143 -5.90 -6.25 7.22
CA ARG A 143 -5.75 -4.86 7.70
C ARG A 143 -4.34 -4.32 7.53
N VAL A 144 -3.33 -5.18 7.62
CA VAL A 144 -1.92 -4.84 7.35
C VAL A 144 -1.35 -5.75 6.28
N LEU A 145 -0.29 -5.32 5.59
CA LEU A 145 0.34 -6.13 4.54
C LEU A 145 0.96 -7.43 5.09
N SER A 146 1.34 -7.45 6.36
CA SER A 146 1.89 -8.62 7.07
C SER A 146 0.84 -9.63 7.54
N ASP A 147 -0.45 -9.29 7.48
CA ASP A 147 -1.53 -10.16 7.94
C ASP A 147 -1.75 -11.31 6.95
N PRO A 148 -1.85 -12.59 7.36
CA PRO A 148 -2.06 -13.69 6.41
C PRO A 148 -3.40 -13.57 5.66
N PRO A 149 -3.54 -14.20 4.47
CA PRO A 149 -4.80 -14.18 3.72
C PRO A 149 -5.94 -14.80 4.52
N ALA A 150 -7.18 -14.36 4.25
CA ALA A 150 -8.39 -14.84 4.94
C ALA A 150 -8.50 -16.38 4.93
N SER A 151 -8.13 -17.02 3.81
CA SER A 151 -8.12 -18.47 3.64
C SER A 151 -7.26 -19.24 4.66
N TYR A 152 -6.24 -18.61 5.26
CA TYR A 152 -5.40 -19.23 6.29
C TYR A 152 -5.86 -18.90 7.72
N ARG A 153 -6.85 -18.01 7.88
CA ARG A 153 -7.45 -17.65 9.17
C ARG A 153 -8.75 -18.39 9.43
N GLU A 154 -9.39 -18.89 8.37
CA GLU A 154 -10.60 -19.70 8.48
C GLU A 154 -10.30 -20.97 9.25
N VAL A 155 -10.91 -21.07 10.43
CA VAL A 155 -10.98 -22.29 11.21
C VAL A 155 -12.29 -22.98 10.87
N ASP A 156 -12.20 -24.28 10.59
CA ASP A 156 -13.35 -25.14 10.40
C ASP A 156 -14.26 -25.06 11.65
N GLN A 157 -15.47 -24.51 11.50
CA GLN A 157 -16.39 -24.28 12.62
C GLN A 157 -16.69 -25.58 13.37
N ALA A 158 -16.71 -26.72 12.67
CA ALA A 158 -16.90 -28.03 13.29
C ALA A 158 -15.79 -28.38 14.31
N LYS A 159 -14.58 -27.82 14.16
CA LYS A 159 -13.46 -28.04 15.08
C LYS A 159 -13.44 -27.07 16.25
N LEU A 160 -14.12 -25.93 16.15
CA LEU A 160 -14.28 -24.97 17.25
C LEU A 160 -15.29 -25.45 18.28
N ASP A 161 -16.31 -26.18 17.84
CA ASP A 161 -17.38 -26.72 18.69
C ASP A 161 -17.02 -28.08 19.32
N ASP A 162 -15.90 -28.70 18.92
CA ASP A 162 -15.38 -29.92 19.56
C ASP A 162 -14.68 -29.58 20.88
N LEU A 163 -15.49 -29.42 21.93
CA LEU A 163 -15.05 -29.20 23.31
C LEU A 163 -14.43 -30.45 23.96
N GLY A 164 -14.34 -31.57 23.22
CA GLY A 164 -13.88 -32.86 23.72
C GLY A 164 -14.78 -33.47 24.80
N GLU A 165 -14.31 -34.54 25.45
CA GLU A 165 -15.00 -35.11 26.62
C GLU A 165 -14.77 -34.21 27.85
N PRO A 166 -15.84 -33.71 28.51
CA PRO A 166 -15.68 -32.93 29.74
C PRO A 166 -15.04 -33.78 30.85
N GLU A 167 -14.21 -33.16 31.68
CA GLU A 167 -13.45 -33.82 32.75
C GLU A 167 -14.34 -34.65 33.69
N ALA A 168 -15.57 -34.21 33.95
CA ALA A 168 -16.54 -34.96 34.74
C ALA A 168 -16.90 -36.34 34.15
N LYS A 169 -16.94 -36.47 32.81
CA LYS A 169 -17.17 -37.78 32.16
C LYS A 169 -15.94 -38.68 32.29
N LYS A 170 -14.74 -38.12 32.16
CA LYS A 170 -13.48 -38.86 32.34
C LYS A 170 -13.30 -39.33 33.79
N GLU A 171 -13.68 -38.52 34.76
CA GLU A 171 -13.64 -38.87 36.19
C GLU A 171 -14.61 -40.00 36.53
N LYS A 172 -15.87 -39.93 36.06
CA LYS A 172 -16.84 -41.02 36.23
C LYS A 172 -16.36 -42.33 35.60
N ARG A 173 -15.69 -42.28 34.45
CA ARG A 173 -15.10 -43.48 33.81
C ARG A 173 -13.98 -44.08 34.67
N ARG A 174 -13.05 -43.26 35.18
CA ARG A 174 -11.99 -43.72 36.10
C ARG A 174 -12.54 -44.34 37.38
N GLN A 175 -13.59 -43.76 37.97
CA GLN A 175 -14.23 -44.33 39.17
C GLN A 175 -14.86 -45.70 38.87
N LYS A 176 -15.62 -45.83 37.78
CA LYS A 176 -16.18 -47.12 37.36
C LYS A 176 -15.12 -48.18 37.08
N GLU A 177 -14.03 -47.81 36.41
CA GLU A 177 -12.91 -48.71 36.15
C GLU A 177 -12.22 -49.15 37.45
N ALA A 178 -12.05 -48.24 38.43
CA ALA A 178 -11.52 -48.57 39.75
C ALA A 178 -12.46 -49.51 40.53
N GLU A 179 -13.77 -49.29 40.49
CA GLU A 179 -14.77 -50.15 41.12
C GLU A 179 -14.80 -51.55 40.49
N MET A 180 -14.76 -51.66 39.15
CA MET A 180 -14.69 -52.95 38.46
C MET A 180 -13.37 -53.68 38.76
N SER A 181 -12.25 -52.97 38.87
CA SER A 181 -10.97 -53.56 39.27
C SER A 181 -10.99 -54.08 40.73
N ASN A 182 -11.78 -53.44 41.60
CA ASN A 182 -11.96 -53.86 42.99
C ASN A 182 -13.05 -54.95 43.16
N SER A 183 -14.00 -55.04 42.24
CA SER A 183 -15.07 -56.06 42.27
C SER A 183 -14.56 -57.49 42.08
N ASN A 184 -13.36 -57.68 41.53
CA ASN A 184 -12.79 -58.99 41.24
C ASN A 184 -12.05 -59.63 42.45
N LYS A 185 -12.15 -59.03 43.65
CA LYS A 185 -11.38 -59.44 44.84
C LYS A 185 -12.15 -60.22 45.91
N SER A 186 -13.46 -60.46 45.81
CA SER A 186 -14.23 -60.95 46.98
C SER A 186 -15.15 -62.16 46.81
N TRP A 187 -15.28 -62.79 45.65
CA TRP A 187 -16.29 -63.87 45.51
C TRP A 187 -15.88 -65.23 46.13
N TRP A 188 -14.60 -65.51 46.42
CA TRP A 188 -14.14 -66.86 46.81
C TRP A 188 -13.19 -66.93 48.02
N MET A 189 -13.19 -65.96 48.94
CA MET A 189 -12.35 -66.02 50.15
C MET A 189 -13.19 -66.32 51.41
N PRO A 190 -13.20 -67.57 51.92
CA PRO A 190 -14.03 -67.95 53.07
C PRO A 190 -13.39 -67.75 54.46
N PHE A 191 -12.23 -67.10 54.59
CA PHE A 191 -11.65 -66.78 55.92
C PHE A 191 -10.93 -65.43 55.91
N GLN A 192 -11.53 -64.44 56.58
CA GLN A 192 -10.83 -63.30 57.16
C GLN A 192 -11.46 -62.97 58.51
#